data_AF-A0A4V1UDM3-F1
#
_entry.id   AF-A0A4V1UDM3-F1
#
_cell.length_a   1.000
_cell.length_b   1.000
_cell.length_c   1.000
_cell.angle_alpha   90.00
_cell.angle_beta   90.00
_cell.angle_gamma   90.00
#
_symmetry.space_group_name_H-M   'P 1'
#
loop_
_entity.id
_entity.type
_entity.pdbx_description
1 polymer ?
#
loop_
_entity_poly.entity_id
_entity_poly.type
_entity_poly.pdbx_seq_one_letter_code
_entity_poly.pdbx_strand_id
1 'polypeptide(L)'
;MGFSYAIQEHSGIYLEDYTGKLFSNEENNILIRFSRVFEQSYVRFLDLQKAEAQTREAQINLAVERVRARALAMFKSEEILEVVFKLKEEVMNLNIPNVMAATIHMVEKDGKHRMWDISSMEAIEGKLHLPLDISYHMEDTDPELFIRRVWEETERYFLVTQDEEDLKRTTQWLKDIGKTKEAEETEEFIKATGLKKLYHPTIQLNSGRMSIDLLERPSDEIESILTKMGAAFDLAYTRFEDLKNSEAQLKEAGIELALERVRSQAMAMQKSSDLLDIVVTMRNEFTRLGYEAQYFWHMMWLTDRYEKAMTSGDGSRIGFVMNLPRHIHGNIPLL
;
A
#
# COMPACT_ATOMS: atom_id res chain seq x y z
N MET A 1 35.93 25.51 -48.10
CA MET A 1 35.62 25.55 -46.65
C MET A 1 36.92 25.44 -45.90
N GLY A 2 37.24 26.39 -45.02
CA GLY A 2 38.42 26.38 -44.17
C GLY A 2 38.05 25.83 -42.80
N PHE A 3 38.93 25.04 -42.19
CA PHE A 3 38.72 24.45 -40.87
C PHE A 3 39.96 24.64 -40.00
N SER A 4 39.73 24.85 -38.70
CA SER A 4 40.76 24.74 -37.67
C SER A 4 40.16 24.03 -36.47
N TYR A 5 40.92 23.10 -35.88
CA TYR A 5 40.48 22.31 -34.74
C TYR A 5 41.56 22.30 -33.66
N ALA A 6 41.13 22.37 -32.41
CA ALA A 6 41.99 22.18 -31.25
C ALA A 6 41.31 21.20 -30.31
N ILE A 7 41.88 20.00 -30.23
CA ILE A 7 41.36 18.86 -29.47
C ILE A 7 42.18 18.72 -28.18
N GLN A 8 41.50 18.41 -27.08
CA GLN A 8 42.05 18.13 -25.75
C GLN A 8 41.57 16.73 -25.31
N GLU A 9 41.82 16.34 -24.07
CA GLU A 9 41.53 14.98 -23.59
C GLU A 9 40.02 14.69 -23.53
N HIS A 10 39.24 15.64 -23.03
CA HIS A 10 37.80 15.49 -22.83
C HIS A 10 36.95 16.38 -23.74
N SER A 11 37.56 17.40 -24.36
CA SER A 11 36.85 18.38 -25.18
C SER A 11 37.57 18.71 -26.49
N GLY A 12 36.85 19.32 -27.41
CA GLY A 12 37.41 19.87 -28.63
C GLY A 12 36.62 21.08 -29.08
N ILE A 13 37.33 22.09 -29.58
CA ILE A 13 36.72 23.26 -30.20
C ILE A 13 37.22 23.39 -31.64
N TYR A 14 36.34 23.79 -32.54
CA TYR A 14 36.66 23.97 -33.95
C TYR A 14 36.07 25.27 -34.48
N LEU A 15 36.75 25.82 -35.48
CA LEU A 15 36.34 26.99 -36.24
C LEU A 15 36.11 26.57 -37.69
N GLU A 16 35.03 27.07 -38.26
CA GLU A 16 34.68 26.86 -39.65
C GLU A 16 34.58 28.19 -40.38
N ASP A 17 35.18 28.25 -41.57
CA ASP A 17 34.99 29.35 -42.51
C ASP A 17 34.37 28.80 -43.81
N TYR A 18 33.08 29.13 -43.99
CA TYR A 18 32.28 28.69 -45.13
C TYR A 18 32.71 29.32 -46.46
N THR A 19 33.47 30.42 -46.44
CA THR A 19 34.01 31.09 -47.65
C THR A 19 35.27 30.41 -48.17
N GLY A 20 35.90 29.54 -47.36
CA GLY A 20 37.12 28.83 -47.74
C GLY A 20 38.42 29.54 -47.35
N LYS A 21 38.34 30.64 -46.58
CA LYS A 21 39.53 31.29 -46.02
C LYS A 21 40.26 30.31 -45.09
N LEU A 22 41.57 30.17 -45.28
CA LEU A 22 42.42 29.42 -44.34
C LEU A 22 42.74 30.29 -43.12
N PHE A 23 42.76 29.66 -41.94
CA PHE A 23 43.14 30.33 -40.69
C PHE A 23 44.65 30.53 -40.62
N SER A 24 45.07 31.72 -40.21
CA SER A 24 46.46 32.10 -39.98
C SER A 24 47.07 31.37 -38.77
N ASN A 25 48.40 31.38 -38.70
CA ASN A 25 49.12 30.79 -37.55
C ASN A 25 48.75 31.47 -36.22
N GLU A 26 48.45 32.77 -36.23
CA GLU A 26 48.02 33.50 -35.03
C GLU A 26 46.63 33.06 -34.58
N GLU A 27 45.66 33.00 -35.51
CA GLU A 27 44.30 32.50 -35.24
C GLU A 27 44.33 31.06 -34.69
N ASN A 28 45.16 30.18 -35.31
CA ASN A 28 45.33 28.81 -34.84
C ASN A 28 45.97 28.73 -33.45
N ASN A 29 46.97 29.57 -33.14
CA ASN A 29 47.60 29.60 -31.82
C ASN A 29 46.64 30.13 -30.73
N ILE A 30 45.80 31.11 -31.06
CA ILE A 30 44.73 31.57 -30.16
C ILE A 30 43.73 30.43 -29.90
N LEU A 31 43.31 29.70 -30.93
CA LEU A 31 42.40 28.56 -30.78
C LEU A 31 42.99 27.48 -29.84
N ILE A 32 44.27 27.15 -29.98
CA ILE A 32 44.98 26.22 -29.06
C ILE A 32 44.97 26.73 -27.62
N ARG A 33 45.11 28.04 -27.40
CA ARG A 33 45.07 28.60 -26.04
C ARG A 33 43.65 28.57 -25.46
N PHE A 34 42.64 28.86 -26.27
CA PHE A 34 41.24 28.73 -25.85
C PHE A 34 40.86 27.29 -25.56
N SER A 35 41.31 26.32 -26.36
CA SER A 35 41.00 24.90 -26.12
C SER A 35 41.54 24.44 -24.77
N ARG A 36 42.73 24.89 -24.36
CA ARG A 36 43.30 24.58 -23.04
C ARG A 36 42.48 25.13 -21.87
N VAL A 37 41.96 26.34 -21.99
CA VAL A 37 41.09 26.94 -20.94
C VAL A 37 39.71 26.28 -20.95
N PHE A 38 39.18 25.97 -22.14
CA PHE A 38 37.91 25.27 -22.28
C PHE A 38 37.98 23.86 -21.69
N GLU A 39 39.08 23.13 -21.89
CA GLU A 39 39.30 21.82 -21.28
C GLU A 39 39.23 21.87 -19.75
N GLN A 40 39.85 22.87 -19.12
CA GLN A 40 39.76 23.05 -17.67
C GLN A 40 38.30 23.29 -17.21
N SER A 41 37.54 24.07 -17.98
CA SER A 41 36.13 24.31 -17.71
C SER A 41 35.28 23.06 -17.94
N TYR A 42 35.62 22.26 -18.94
CA TYR A 42 34.92 21.02 -19.28
C TYR A 42 35.18 19.92 -18.24
N VAL A 43 36.41 19.77 -17.75
CA VAL A 43 36.72 18.87 -16.62
C VAL A 43 35.90 19.29 -15.39
N ARG A 44 35.83 20.59 -15.08
CA ARG A 44 35.00 21.06 -13.97
C ARG A 44 33.51 20.75 -14.20
N PHE A 45 33.03 20.86 -15.43
CA PHE A 45 31.67 20.46 -15.79
C PHE A 45 31.43 18.96 -15.54
N LEU A 46 32.36 18.08 -15.93
CA LEU A 46 32.27 16.64 -15.66
C LEU A 46 32.28 16.33 -14.14
N ASP A 47 33.14 17.00 -13.37
CA ASP A 47 33.18 16.87 -11.91
C ASP A 47 31.84 17.28 -11.27
N LEU A 48 31.24 18.36 -11.77
CA LEU A 48 29.93 18.83 -11.30
C LEU A 48 28.82 17.84 -11.66
N GLN A 49 28.76 17.33 -12.89
CA GLN A 49 27.79 16.31 -13.29
C GLN A 49 27.88 15.06 -12.39
N LYS A 50 29.09 14.63 -12.06
CA LYS A 50 29.31 13.51 -11.13
C LYS A 50 28.83 13.83 -9.71
N ALA A 51 29.14 15.02 -9.19
CA ALA A 51 28.72 15.44 -7.86
C ALA A 51 27.19 15.60 -7.76
N GLU A 52 26.55 16.11 -8.82
CA GLU A 52 25.10 16.23 -8.96
C GLU A 52 24.44 14.84 -8.95
N ALA A 53 24.94 13.90 -9.75
CA ALA A 53 24.44 12.52 -9.78
C ALA A 53 24.59 11.82 -8.41
N GLN A 54 25.73 11.98 -7.73
CA GLN A 54 25.94 11.44 -6.38
C GLN A 54 24.99 12.06 -5.34
N THR A 55 24.78 13.37 -5.42
CA THR A 55 23.84 14.07 -4.53
C THR A 55 22.42 13.57 -4.76
N ARG A 56 22.02 13.40 -6.02
CA ARG A 56 20.72 12.87 -6.39
C ARG A 56 20.52 11.43 -5.89
N GLU A 57 21.52 10.57 -6.05
CA GLU A 57 21.46 9.20 -5.53
C GLU A 57 21.35 9.17 -3.99
N ALA A 58 22.09 10.02 -3.29
CA ALA A 58 22.02 10.15 -1.84
C ALA A 58 20.64 10.60 -1.35
N GLN A 59 19.98 11.51 -2.08
CA GLN A 59 18.60 11.93 -1.79
C GLN A 59 17.62 10.76 -1.90
N ILE A 60 17.72 9.97 -2.97
CA ILE A 60 16.88 8.77 -3.16
C ILE A 60 17.11 7.78 -2.03
N ASN A 61 18.37 7.49 -1.69
CA ASN A 61 18.68 6.55 -0.61
C ASN A 61 18.16 7.04 0.75
N LEU A 62 18.27 8.34 1.06
CA LEU A 62 17.73 8.89 2.30
C LEU A 62 16.20 8.79 2.37
N ALA A 63 15.52 9.04 1.26
CA ALA A 63 14.07 8.90 1.13
C ALA A 63 13.64 7.45 1.42
N VAL A 64 14.33 6.48 0.83
CA VAL A 64 14.11 5.03 1.05
C VAL A 64 14.35 4.64 2.52
N GLU A 65 15.42 5.13 3.14
CA GLU A 65 15.73 4.83 4.55
C GLU A 65 14.68 5.39 5.51
N ARG A 66 14.06 6.54 5.21
CA ARG A 66 12.94 7.06 6.02
C ARG A 66 11.71 6.17 5.96
N VAL A 67 11.40 5.62 4.78
CA VAL A 67 10.30 4.64 4.62
C VAL A 67 10.63 3.36 5.40
N ARG A 68 11.85 2.83 5.26
CA ARG A 68 12.32 1.65 6.02
C ARG A 68 12.27 1.87 7.52
N ALA A 69 12.68 3.05 8.00
CA ALA A 69 12.63 3.38 9.41
C ALA A 69 11.19 3.37 9.95
N ARG A 70 10.21 3.92 9.22
CA ARG A 70 8.80 3.85 9.63
C ARG A 70 8.29 2.41 9.65
N ALA A 71 8.66 1.61 8.65
CA ALA A 71 8.32 0.19 8.58
C ALA A 71 8.87 -0.60 9.78
N LEU A 72 10.14 -0.39 10.14
CA LEU A 72 10.76 -1.03 11.30
C LEU A 72 10.16 -0.59 12.64
N ALA A 73 9.45 0.54 12.68
CA ALA A 73 8.80 1.07 13.86
C ALA A 73 7.33 0.65 14.00
N MET A 74 6.81 -0.26 13.17
CA MET A 74 5.44 -0.77 13.32
C MET A 74 5.32 -1.76 14.48
N PHE A 75 4.34 -1.58 15.35
CA PHE A 75 3.98 -2.45 16.46
C PHE A 75 2.64 -3.17 16.28
N LYS A 76 1.78 -2.64 15.41
CA LYS A 76 0.49 -3.22 15.04
C LYS A 76 0.34 -3.31 13.53
N SER A 77 -0.46 -4.25 13.06
CA SER A 77 -0.72 -4.42 11.63
C SER A 77 -1.40 -3.19 11.01
N GLU A 78 -2.28 -2.50 11.74
CA GLU A 78 -2.96 -1.29 11.27
C GLU A 78 -2.02 -0.12 10.89
N GLU A 79 -0.79 -0.09 11.43
CA GLU A 79 0.19 0.97 11.16
C GLU A 79 0.82 0.88 9.75
N ILE A 80 0.49 -0.13 8.94
CA ILE A 80 0.97 -0.22 7.56
C ILE A 80 0.58 1.02 6.74
N LEU A 81 -0.59 1.61 7.02
CA LEU A 81 -1.05 2.82 6.35
C LEU A 81 -0.13 4.02 6.60
N GLU A 82 0.54 4.08 7.76
CA GLU A 82 1.53 5.13 8.04
C GLU A 82 2.80 4.96 7.20
N VAL A 83 3.20 3.72 6.93
CA VAL A 83 4.32 3.45 6.02
C VAL A 83 3.94 3.83 4.59
N VAL A 84 2.73 3.49 4.16
CA VAL A 84 2.21 3.84 2.84
C VAL A 84 2.14 5.36 2.67
N PHE A 85 1.65 6.08 3.69
CA PHE A 85 1.66 7.54 3.70
C PHE A 85 3.08 8.10 3.63
N LYS A 86 4.02 7.51 4.38
CA LYS A 86 5.43 7.94 4.34
C LYS A 86 6.07 7.68 2.97
N LEU A 87 5.76 6.56 2.35
CA LEU A 87 6.19 6.22 0.99
C LEU A 87 5.72 7.27 -0.02
N LYS A 88 4.43 7.65 0.04
CA LYS A 88 3.86 8.74 -0.76
C LYS A 88 4.65 10.04 -0.56
N GLU A 89 4.82 10.49 0.68
CA GLU A 89 5.55 11.74 0.99
C GLU A 89 6.96 11.74 0.37
N GLU A 90 7.71 10.65 0.57
CA GLU A 90 9.09 10.57 0.12
C GLU A 90 9.17 10.50 -1.41
N VAL A 91 8.27 9.79 -2.10
CA VAL A 91 8.20 9.78 -3.58
C VAL A 91 7.88 11.19 -4.12
N MET A 92 6.92 11.90 -3.53
CA MET A 92 6.56 13.26 -3.95
C MET A 92 7.71 14.25 -3.68
N ASN A 93 8.44 14.08 -2.57
CA ASN A 93 9.59 14.92 -2.22
C ASN A 93 10.83 14.69 -3.10
N LEU A 94 10.87 13.62 -3.91
CA LEU A 94 11.92 13.41 -4.90
C LEU A 94 11.78 14.31 -6.14
N ASN A 95 10.77 15.18 -6.20
CA ASN A 95 10.53 16.12 -7.32
C ASN A 95 10.53 15.41 -8.67
N ILE A 96 9.89 14.25 -8.74
CA ILE A 96 9.69 13.53 -9.99
C ILE A 96 8.73 14.38 -10.85
N PRO A 97 9.12 14.78 -12.07
CA PRO A 97 8.27 15.60 -12.92
C PRO A 97 6.95 14.91 -13.23
N ASN A 98 5.86 15.67 -13.20
CA ASN A 98 4.56 15.25 -13.73
C ASN A 98 3.95 14.00 -13.08
N VAL A 99 4.26 13.71 -11.81
CA VAL A 99 3.55 12.69 -11.02
C VAL A 99 2.13 13.16 -10.76
N MET A 100 1.18 12.33 -11.18
CA MET A 100 -0.23 12.48 -10.84
C MET A 100 -0.59 11.67 -9.61
N ALA A 101 -0.15 10.41 -9.61
CA ALA A 101 -0.62 9.44 -8.66
C ALA A 101 0.42 8.36 -8.35
N ALA A 102 0.17 7.62 -7.29
CA ALA A 102 0.89 6.42 -6.96
C ALA A 102 -0.09 5.34 -6.51
N THR A 103 0.17 4.10 -6.90
CA THR A 103 -0.75 2.99 -6.65
C THR A 103 0.01 1.76 -6.19
N ILE A 104 -0.53 1.08 -5.19
CA ILE A 104 -0.05 -0.24 -4.75
C ILE A 104 -1.14 -1.25 -5.05
N HIS A 105 -0.81 -2.25 -5.85
CA HIS A 105 -1.67 -3.38 -6.16
C HIS A 105 -1.18 -4.60 -5.37
N MET A 106 -2.06 -5.35 -4.73
CA MET A 106 -1.72 -6.54 -3.92
C MET A 106 -2.66 -7.70 -4.23
N VAL A 107 -2.20 -8.92 -3.94
CA VAL A 107 -3.06 -10.11 -3.93
C VAL A 107 -3.36 -10.49 -2.48
N GLU A 108 -4.65 -10.59 -2.15
CA GLU A 108 -5.13 -11.06 -0.86
C GLU A 108 -5.10 -12.60 -0.79
N LYS A 109 -5.09 -13.16 0.43
CA LYS A 109 -4.99 -14.63 0.64
C LYS A 109 -6.16 -15.42 0.05
N ASP A 110 -7.32 -14.79 -0.16
CA ASP A 110 -8.50 -15.40 -0.77
C ASP A 110 -8.51 -15.30 -2.30
N GLY A 111 -7.45 -14.77 -2.92
CA GLY A 111 -7.31 -14.59 -4.36
C GLY A 111 -7.88 -13.27 -4.89
N LYS A 112 -8.46 -12.42 -4.03
CA LYS A 112 -8.86 -11.08 -4.44
C LYS A 112 -7.66 -10.20 -4.70
N HIS A 113 -7.87 -9.22 -5.56
CA HIS A 113 -6.91 -8.18 -5.83
C HIS A 113 -7.33 -6.94 -5.06
N ARG A 114 -6.35 -6.27 -4.45
CA ARG A 114 -6.55 -5.00 -3.75
C ARG A 114 -5.74 -3.92 -4.41
N MET A 115 -6.32 -2.73 -4.54
CA MET A 115 -5.66 -1.55 -5.08
C MET A 115 -5.78 -0.39 -4.09
N TRP A 116 -4.63 0.16 -3.73
CA TRP A 116 -4.50 1.35 -2.90
C TRP A 116 -4.00 2.51 -3.76
N ASP A 117 -4.85 3.50 -4.01
CA ASP A 117 -4.40 4.78 -4.55
C ASP A 117 -3.97 5.68 -3.40
N ILE A 118 -2.69 6.02 -3.36
CA ILE A 118 -2.09 6.73 -2.24
C ILE A 118 -1.97 8.23 -2.49
N SER A 119 -2.41 8.70 -3.66
CA SER A 119 -2.18 10.05 -4.19
C SER A 119 -2.90 11.13 -3.37
N SER A 120 -4.12 10.83 -2.94
CA SER A 120 -4.97 11.70 -2.15
C SER A 120 -5.04 11.30 -0.67
N MET A 121 -4.10 10.46 -0.18
CA MET A 121 -4.04 10.14 1.25
C MET A 121 -3.82 11.41 2.08
N GLU A 122 -4.70 11.59 3.07
CA GLU A 122 -4.69 12.71 4.01
C GLU A 122 -4.96 12.20 5.44
N ALA A 123 -4.50 12.95 6.43
CA ALA A 123 -4.82 12.72 7.83
C ALA A 123 -6.07 13.52 8.21
N ILE A 124 -7.21 12.85 8.37
CA ILE A 124 -8.48 13.46 8.80
C ILE A 124 -8.68 13.09 10.28
N GLU A 125 -8.78 14.10 11.14
CA GLU A 125 -8.93 13.92 12.61
C GLU A 125 -7.86 13.01 13.25
N GLY A 126 -6.64 13.05 12.72
CA GLY A 126 -5.53 12.22 13.20
C GLY A 126 -5.56 10.76 12.75
N LYS A 127 -6.51 10.37 11.88
CA LYS A 127 -6.53 9.06 11.21
C LYS A 127 -6.15 9.22 9.75
N LEU A 128 -5.27 8.35 9.28
CA LEU A 128 -4.95 8.27 7.85
C LEU A 128 -6.15 7.69 7.12
N HIS A 129 -6.67 8.45 6.15
CA HIS A 129 -7.72 8.00 5.26
C HIS A 129 -7.11 7.68 3.91
N LEU A 130 -7.36 6.47 3.41
CA LEU A 130 -7.03 6.04 2.06
C LEU A 130 -8.31 6.16 1.20
N PRO A 131 -8.46 7.21 0.37
CA PRO A 131 -9.72 7.47 -0.31
C PRO A 131 -10.12 6.34 -1.26
N LEU A 132 -9.14 5.81 -1.99
CA LEU A 132 -9.37 4.70 -2.92
C LEU A 132 -8.66 3.44 -2.42
N ASP A 133 -9.41 2.69 -1.62
CA ASP A 133 -9.13 1.30 -1.28
C ASP A 133 -10.17 0.42 -1.97
N ILE A 134 -9.74 -0.34 -2.98
CA ILE A 134 -10.62 -1.17 -3.81
C ILE A 134 -10.19 -2.63 -3.67
N SER A 135 -11.14 -3.51 -3.34
CA SER A 135 -10.98 -4.96 -3.40
C SER A 135 -11.90 -5.50 -4.50
N TYR A 136 -11.36 -6.33 -5.40
CA TYR A 136 -12.06 -6.85 -6.57
C TYR A 136 -11.54 -8.23 -6.97
N HIS A 137 -12.39 -9.00 -7.66
CA HIS A 137 -11.94 -10.20 -8.38
C HIS A 137 -11.52 -9.79 -9.79
N MET A 138 -10.39 -10.32 -10.26
CA MET A 138 -9.86 -9.95 -11.58
C MET A 138 -10.85 -10.33 -12.67
N GLU A 139 -11.55 -11.46 -12.52
CA GLU A 139 -12.54 -12.01 -13.45
C GLU A 139 -13.75 -11.09 -13.64
N ASP A 140 -14.08 -10.26 -12.64
CA ASP A 140 -15.23 -9.36 -12.66
C ASP A 140 -14.93 -8.02 -13.38
N THR A 141 -13.67 -7.77 -13.75
CA THR A 141 -13.25 -6.54 -14.43
C THR A 141 -13.36 -6.66 -15.96
N ASP A 142 -13.48 -5.54 -16.66
CA ASP A 142 -13.40 -5.51 -18.13
C ASP A 142 -12.05 -6.13 -18.61
N PRO A 143 -12.05 -7.08 -19.58
CA PRO A 143 -10.83 -7.70 -20.12
C PRO A 143 -9.78 -6.73 -20.66
N GLU A 144 -10.19 -5.54 -21.08
CA GLU A 144 -9.32 -4.49 -21.61
C GLU A 144 -8.95 -3.43 -20.56
N LEU A 145 -9.41 -3.58 -19.31
CA LEU A 145 -9.05 -2.68 -18.22
C LEU A 145 -7.53 -2.69 -18.02
N PHE A 146 -6.91 -1.51 -17.97
CA PHE A 146 -5.45 -1.38 -17.92
C PHE A 146 -4.79 -2.13 -16.76
N ILE A 147 -5.51 -2.31 -15.65
CA ILE A 147 -5.03 -3.03 -14.46
C ILE A 147 -4.73 -4.48 -14.82
N ARG A 148 -5.45 -5.10 -15.76
CA ARG A 148 -5.11 -6.45 -16.23
C ARG A 148 -3.72 -6.50 -16.85
N ARG A 149 -3.38 -5.52 -17.67
CA ARG A 149 -2.02 -5.38 -18.24
C ARG A 149 -0.97 -5.21 -17.14
N VAL A 150 -1.29 -4.45 -16.09
CA VAL A 150 -0.42 -4.37 -14.90
C VAL A 150 -0.16 -5.76 -14.31
N TRP A 151 -1.17 -6.64 -14.23
CA TRP A 151 -1.03 -7.98 -13.66
C TRP A 151 -0.49 -9.06 -14.60
N GLU A 152 -0.59 -8.87 -15.91
CA GLU A 152 -0.10 -9.81 -16.93
C GLU A 152 1.41 -9.70 -17.19
N GLU A 153 1.99 -8.52 -16.98
CA GLU A 153 3.41 -8.30 -17.19
C GLU A 153 4.29 -9.08 -16.20
N THR A 154 5.34 -9.71 -16.74
CA THR A 154 6.23 -10.62 -16.01
C THR A 154 7.59 -10.02 -15.70
N GLU A 155 7.98 -8.96 -16.41
CA GLU A 155 9.23 -8.26 -16.14
C GLU A 155 9.19 -7.60 -14.77
N ARG A 156 10.37 -7.46 -14.16
CA ARG A 156 10.45 -6.86 -12.81
C ARG A 156 10.02 -5.39 -12.85
N TYR A 157 10.49 -4.65 -13.84
CA TYR A 157 10.10 -3.28 -14.14
C TYR A 157 9.52 -3.23 -15.55
N PHE A 158 8.39 -2.56 -15.70
CA PHE A 158 7.71 -2.41 -16.97
C PHE A 158 6.89 -1.12 -17.00
N LEU A 159 6.44 -0.75 -18.20
CA LEU A 159 5.64 0.44 -18.42
C LEU A 159 4.29 0.05 -19.00
N VAL A 160 3.23 0.26 -18.24
CA VAL A 160 1.86 0.21 -18.77
C VAL A 160 1.45 1.60 -19.23
N THR A 161 0.69 1.69 -20.31
CA THR A 161 0.07 2.95 -20.73
C THR A 161 -1.44 2.84 -20.74
N GLN A 162 -2.11 3.93 -20.39
CA GLN A 162 -3.53 4.13 -20.61
C GLN A 162 -3.74 5.19 -21.69
N ASP A 163 -4.60 4.92 -22.66
CA ASP A 163 -5.08 5.92 -23.62
C ASP A 163 -6.47 6.47 -23.29
N GLU A 164 -7.05 7.27 -24.19
CA GLU A 164 -8.38 7.87 -24.01
C GLU A 164 -9.51 6.84 -23.83
N GLU A 165 -9.41 5.65 -24.44
CA GLU A 165 -10.42 4.60 -24.25
C GLU A 165 -10.22 3.89 -22.91
N ASP A 166 -8.97 3.60 -22.54
CA ASP A 166 -8.64 3.04 -21.22
C ASP A 166 -9.09 3.94 -20.07
N LEU A 167 -8.92 5.26 -20.22
CA LEU A 167 -9.37 6.24 -19.24
C LEU A 167 -10.90 6.18 -19.05
N LYS A 168 -11.66 6.06 -20.15
CA LYS A 168 -13.13 5.90 -20.08
C LYS A 168 -13.54 4.57 -19.45
N ARG A 169 -12.83 3.47 -19.75
CA ARG A 169 -13.06 2.16 -19.11
C ARG A 169 -12.80 2.25 -17.61
N THR A 170 -11.72 2.93 -17.21
CA THR A 170 -11.37 3.15 -15.80
C THR A 170 -12.44 3.96 -15.06
N THR A 171 -12.92 5.07 -15.63
CA THR A 171 -13.95 5.88 -14.98
C THR A 171 -15.29 5.15 -14.89
N GLN A 172 -15.64 4.36 -15.91
CA GLN A 172 -16.84 3.51 -15.86
C GLN A 172 -16.70 2.42 -14.79
N TRP A 173 -15.56 1.73 -14.74
CA TRP A 173 -15.29 0.70 -13.73
C TRP A 173 -15.41 1.27 -12.31
N LEU A 174 -14.84 2.46 -12.04
CA LEU A 174 -15.00 3.15 -10.76
C LEU A 174 -16.48 3.39 -10.42
N LYS A 175 -17.32 3.79 -11.39
CA LYS A 175 -18.77 3.94 -11.18
C LYS A 175 -19.44 2.61 -10.84
N ASP A 176 -19.09 1.54 -11.55
CA ASP A 176 -19.68 0.22 -11.39
C ASP A 176 -19.41 -0.38 -9.99
N ILE A 177 -18.24 -0.09 -9.42
CA ILE A 177 -17.88 -0.50 -8.05
C ILE A 177 -18.32 0.50 -6.96
N GLY A 178 -19.14 1.50 -7.31
CA GLY A 178 -19.69 2.47 -6.36
C GLY A 178 -18.73 3.59 -5.94
N LYS A 179 -17.61 3.79 -6.63
CA LYS A 179 -16.65 4.90 -6.45
C LYS A 179 -17.03 6.08 -7.36
N THR A 180 -18.29 6.47 -7.33
CA THR A 180 -18.86 7.48 -8.24
C THR A 180 -18.19 8.85 -8.09
N LYS A 181 -17.88 9.26 -6.86
CA LYS A 181 -17.22 10.54 -6.59
C LYS A 181 -15.83 10.59 -7.24
N GLU A 182 -15.04 9.55 -7.04
CA GLU A 182 -13.69 9.46 -7.60
C GLU A 182 -13.71 9.33 -9.13
N ALA A 183 -14.71 8.64 -9.68
CA ALA A 183 -14.94 8.61 -11.12
C ALA A 183 -15.28 9.99 -11.70
N GLU A 184 -16.14 10.76 -11.03
CA GLU A 184 -16.51 12.12 -11.44
C GLU A 184 -15.31 13.07 -11.38
N GLU A 185 -14.54 13.05 -10.29
CA GLU A 185 -13.30 13.83 -10.13
C GLU A 185 -12.30 13.51 -11.26
N THR A 186 -12.16 12.22 -11.59
CA THR A 186 -11.29 11.77 -12.69
C THR A 186 -11.79 12.27 -14.05
N GLU A 187 -13.10 12.19 -14.31
CA GLU A 187 -13.70 12.69 -15.56
C GLU A 187 -13.57 14.21 -15.71
N GLU A 188 -13.74 14.97 -14.62
CA GLU A 188 -13.53 16.41 -14.60
C GLU A 188 -12.07 16.75 -14.90
N PHE A 189 -11.12 16.05 -14.28
CA PHE A 189 -9.69 16.24 -14.52
C PHE A 189 -9.33 15.97 -15.99
N ILE A 190 -9.79 14.84 -16.56
CA ILE A 190 -9.54 14.48 -17.97
C ILE A 190 -10.05 15.58 -18.90
N LYS A 191 -11.27 16.09 -18.66
CA LYS A 191 -11.87 17.16 -19.46
C LYS A 191 -11.12 18.48 -19.33
N ALA A 192 -10.73 18.86 -18.11
CA ALA A 192 -10.05 20.12 -17.83
C ALA A 192 -8.64 20.18 -18.43
N THR A 193 -7.93 19.05 -18.42
CA THR A 193 -6.54 18.96 -18.91
C THR A 193 -6.43 18.54 -20.37
N GLY A 194 -7.49 17.95 -20.94
CA GLY A 194 -7.43 17.32 -22.26
C GLY A 194 -6.52 16.09 -22.25
N LEU A 195 -6.46 15.37 -21.13
CA LEU A 195 -5.60 14.21 -20.95
C LEU A 195 -5.92 13.13 -21.98
N LYS A 196 -4.89 12.71 -22.72
CA LYS A 196 -5.00 11.66 -23.75
C LYS A 196 -4.29 10.36 -23.41
N LYS A 197 -3.31 10.45 -22.52
CA LYS A 197 -2.42 9.34 -22.23
C LYS A 197 -1.81 9.46 -20.85
N LEU A 198 -1.76 8.33 -20.13
CA LEU A 198 -0.99 8.17 -18.90
C LEU A 198 0.05 7.07 -19.06
N TYR A 199 1.10 7.22 -18.28
CA TYR A 199 2.21 6.28 -18.17
C TYR A 199 2.26 5.76 -16.74
N HIS A 200 2.24 4.45 -16.59
CA HIS A 200 2.30 3.74 -15.31
C HIS A 200 3.58 2.90 -15.30
N PRO A 201 4.77 3.50 -15.09
CA PRO A 201 5.94 2.74 -14.71
C PRO A 201 5.64 1.95 -13.43
N THR A 202 5.86 0.65 -13.51
CA THR A 202 5.47 -0.29 -12.46
C THR A 202 6.65 -1.19 -12.11
N ILE A 203 6.82 -1.44 -10.82
CA ILE A 203 7.75 -2.45 -10.29
C ILE A 203 6.96 -3.59 -9.65
N GLN A 204 7.41 -4.82 -9.88
CA GLN A 204 6.93 -6.00 -9.18
C GLN A 204 7.41 -6.00 -7.72
N LEU A 205 6.49 -6.32 -6.81
CA LEU A 205 6.71 -6.53 -5.38
C LEU A 205 6.56 -8.02 -5.05
N ASN A 206 6.96 -8.44 -3.85
CA ASN A 206 6.80 -9.85 -3.42
C ASN A 206 5.34 -10.30 -3.35
N SER A 207 4.42 -9.39 -3.01
CA SER A 207 2.99 -9.67 -2.82
C SER A 207 2.10 -8.81 -3.71
N GLY A 208 2.65 -8.23 -4.78
CA GLY A 208 1.93 -7.24 -5.57
C GLY A 208 2.77 -6.47 -6.57
N ARG A 209 2.35 -5.23 -6.83
CA ARG A 209 2.97 -4.30 -7.77
C ARG A 209 2.84 -2.87 -7.24
N MET A 210 3.81 -2.03 -7.56
CA MET A 210 3.77 -0.60 -7.24
C MET A 210 3.97 0.22 -8.49
N SER A 211 3.06 1.16 -8.73
CA SER A 211 3.04 2.04 -9.89
C SER A 211 3.12 3.50 -9.43
N ILE A 212 3.73 4.34 -10.25
CA ILE A 212 3.48 5.79 -10.21
C ILE A 212 2.90 6.21 -11.55
N ASP A 213 2.03 7.20 -11.54
CA ASP A 213 1.31 7.64 -12.73
C ASP A 213 1.89 8.97 -13.19
N LEU A 214 2.32 9.02 -14.46
CA LEU A 214 2.99 10.16 -15.05
C LEU A 214 2.22 10.67 -16.28
N LEU A 215 2.17 11.99 -16.46
CA LEU A 215 1.64 12.63 -17.67
C LEU A 215 2.58 12.49 -18.88
N GLU A 216 3.86 12.21 -18.62
CA GLU A 216 4.90 12.08 -19.64
C GLU A 216 5.62 10.74 -19.49
N ARG A 217 6.32 10.34 -20.56
CA ARG A 217 7.09 9.10 -20.54
C ARG A 217 8.14 9.17 -19.41
N PRO A 218 8.27 8.13 -18.56
CA PRO A 218 9.24 8.12 -17.48
C PRO A 218 10.67 8.26 -18.01
N SER A 219 11.52 8.94 -17.23
CA SER A 219 12.97 8.89 -17.41
C SER A 219 13.54 7.57 -16.90
N ASP A 220 14.79 7.26 -17.28
CA ASP A 220 15.48 6.04 -16.83
C ASP A 220 15.69 5.99 -15.31
N GLU A 221 15.65 7.14 -14.61
CA GLU A 221 15.79 7.21 -13.15
C GLU A 221 14.62 6.54 -12.41
N ILE A 222 13.42 6.53 -13.02
CA ILE A 222 12.19 6.04 -12.38
C ILE A 222 12.31 4.57 -11.97
N GLU A 223 12.92 3.74 -12.81
CA GLU A 223 13.16 2.33 -12.49
C GLU A 223 13.97 2.18 -11.19
N SER A 224 15.03 2.98 -11.03
CA SER A 224 15.87 2.95 -9.83
C SER A 224 15.10 3.39 -8.58
N ILE A 225 14.30 4.45 -8.70
CA ILE A 225 13.46 4.95 -7.59
C ILE A 225 12.45 3.88 -7.17
N LEU A 226 11.65 3.37 -8.12
CA LEU A 226 10.62 2.37 -7.83
C LEU A 226 11.23 1.07 -7.30
N THR A 227 12.39 0.64 -7.83
CA THR A 227 13.09 -0.54 -7.32
C THR A 227 13.46 -0.38 -5.84
N LYS A 228 14.04 0.76 -5.45
CA LYS A 228 14.47 0.99 -4.06
C LYS A 228 13.28 1.21 -3.13
N MET A 229 12.28 1.96 -3.56
CA MET A 229 11.05 2.24 -2.80
C MET A 229 10.19 0.98 -2.63
N GLY A 230 10.04 0.18 -3.69
CA GLY A 230 9.31 -1.09 -3.67
C GLY A 230 9.93 -2.07 -2.67
N ALA A 231 11.26 -2.17 -2.64
CA ALA A 231 11.96 -2.98 -1.65
C ALA A 231 11.73 -2.52 -0.20
N ALA A 232 11.59 -1.21 0.04
CA ALA A 232 11.23 -0.69 1.36
C ALA A 232 9.79 -1.02 1.74
N PHE A 233 8.86 -0.98 0.78
CA PHE A 233 7.48 -1.39 0.99
C PHE A 233 7.35 -2.90 1.22
N ASP A 234 8.07 -3.75 0.49
CA ASP A 234 8.09 -5.21 0.71
C ASP A 234 8.49 -5.58 2.14
N LEU A 235 9.48 -4.86 2.70
CA LEU A 235 9.87 -5.03 4.10
C LEU A 235 8.71 -4.69 5.06
N ALA A 236 8.02 -3.58 4.79
CA ALA A 236 6.87 -3.15 5.57
C ALA A 236 5.71 -4.14 5.48
N TYR A 237 5.41 -4.63 4.28
CA TYR A 237 4.32 -5.57 4.04
C TYR A 237 4.58 -6.94 4.66
N THR A 238 5.84 -7.41 4.63
CA THR A 238 6.25 -8.63 5.36
C THR A 238 5.98 -8.47 6.85
N ARG A 239 6.41 -7.34 7.45
CA ARG A 239 6.16 -7.06 8.87
C ARG A 239 4.68 -6.93 9.18
N PHE A 240 3.89 -6.34 8.29
CA PHE A 240 2.44 -6.27 8.42
C PHE A 240 1.82 -7.66 8.54
N GLU A 241 2.18 -8.58 7.66
CA GLU A 241 1.70 -9.97 7.70
C GLU A 241 2.15 -10.70 8.98
N ASP A 242 3.40 -10.52 9.40
CA ASP A 242 3.91 -11.08 10.65
C ASP A 242 3.14 -10.57 11.88
N LEU A 243 2.88 -9.26 11.95
CA LEU A 243 2.10 -8.64 13.02
C LEU A 243 0.66 -9.14 13.02
N LYS A 244 0.01 -9.20 11.84
CA LYS A 244 -1.35 -9.71 11.68
C LYS A 244 -1.47 -11.16 12.15
N ASN A 245 -0.49 -12.01 11.81
CA ASN A 245 -0.44 -13.39 12.27
C ASN A 245 -0.24 -13.48 13.79
N SER A 246 0.66 -12.66 14.35
CA SER A 246 0.90 -12.61 15.81
C SER A 246 -0.34 -12.14 16.58
N GLU A 247 -1.03 -11.11 16.09
CA GLU A 247 -2.28 -10.60 16.65
C GLU A 247 -3.38 -11.68 16.63
N ALA A 248 -3.52 -12.42 15.53
CA ALA A 248 -4.48 -13.52 15.43
C ALA A 248 -4.15 -14.66 16.41
N GLN A 249 -2.88 -15.02 16.55
CA GLN A 249 -2.44 -16.04 17.52
C GLN A 249 -2.69 -15.61 18.97
N LEU A 250 -2.43 -14.34 19.32
CA LEU A 250 -2.72 -13.81 20.64
C LEU A 250 -4.21 -13.85 20.95
N LYS A 251 -5.05 -13.53 19.96
CA LYS A 251 -6.51 -13.63 20.08
C LYS A 251 -6.94 -15.08 20.34
N GLU A 252 -6.45 -16.03 19.56
CA GLU A 252 -6.79 -17.45 19.70
C GLU A 252 -6.31 -18.04 21.04
N ALA A 253 -5.09 -17.70 21.46
CA ALA A 253 -4.58 -18.10 22.77
C ALA A 253 -5.44 -17.57 23.92
N GLY A 254 -5.95 -16.33 23.79
CA GLY A 254 -6.91 -15.76 24.73
C GLY A 254 -8.22 -16.56 24.80
N ILE A 255 -8.75 -16.99 23.65
CA ILE A 255 -9.95 -17.84 23.56
C ILE A 255 -9.70 -19.20 24.23
N GLU A 256 -8.60 -19.88 23.92
CA GLU A 256 -8.28 -21.17 24.52
C GLU A 256 -8.10 -21.08 26.04
N LEU A 257 -7.47 -20.01 26.55
CA LEU A 257 -7.37 -19.77 27.99
C LEU A 257 -8.73 -19.57 28.65
N ALA A 258 -9.65 -18.85 27.99
CA ALA A 258 -11.02 -18.68 28.46
C ALA A 258 -11.77 -20.01 28.51
N LEU A 259 -11.66 -20.82 27.45
CA LEU A 259 -12.26 -22.16 27.37
C LEU A 259 -11.70 -23.08 28.45
N GLU A 260 -10.39 -23.05 28.70
CA GLU A 260 -9.75 -23.93 29.69
C GLU A 260 -10.15 -23.57 31.13
N ARG A 261 -10.39 -22.29 31.43
CA ARG A 261 -10.97 -21.87 32.73
C ARG A 261 -12.36 -22.46 32.93
N VAL A 262 -13.19 -22.42 31.89
CA VAL A 262 -14.54 -23.01 31.89
C VAL A 262 -14.48 -24.53 32.06
N ARG A 263 -13.59 -25.22 31.33
CA ARG A 263 -13.37 -26.67 31.46
C ARG A 263 -12.88 -27.05 32.85
N SER A 264 -11.90 -26.33 33.39
CA SER A 264 -11.37 -26.55 34.73
C SER A 264 -12.46 -26.39 35.80
N GLN A 265 -13.31 -25.37 35.68
CA GLN A 265 -14.44 -25.19 36.59
C GLN A 265 -15.47 -26.31 36.45
N ALA A 266 -15.76 -26.76 35.22
CA ALA A 266 -16.65 -27.89 34.97
C ALA A 266 -16.13 -29.20 35.59
N MET A 267 -14.83 -29.49 35.48
CA MET A 267 -14.21 -30.67 36.10
C MET A 267 -14.21 -30.60 37.62
N ALA A 268 -14.23 -29.40 38.20
CA ALA A 268 -14.26 -29.19 39.65
C ALA A 268 -15.67 -29.21 40.26
N MET A 269 -16.74 -29.33 39.44
CA MET A 269 -18.13 -29.35 39.92
C MET A 269 -18.35 -30.46 40.95
N GLN A 270 -19.03 -30.13 42.05
CA GLN A 270 -19.39 -31.06 43.12
C GLN A 270 -20.90 -31.33 43.15
N LYS A 271 -21.71 -30.41 42.64
CA LYS A 271 -23.17 -30.51 42.60
C LYS A 271 -23.74 -29.90 41.32
N SER A 272 -24.95 -30.32 40.94
CA SER A 272 -25.60 -29.88 39.70
C SER A 272 -25.81 -28.36 39.62
N SER A 273 -26.00 -27.68 40.76
CA SER A 273 -26.15 -26.22 40.80
C SER A 273 -24.88 -25.46 40.38
N ASP A 274 -23.71 -26.08 40.44
CA ASP A 274 -22.43 -25.45 40.07
C ASP A 274 -22.38 -25.10 38.58
N LEU A 275 -23.23 -25.73 37.76
CA LEU A 275 -23.41 -25.39 36.34
C LEU A 275 -23.78 -23.92 36.16
N LEU A 276 -24.58 -23.35 37.06
CA LEU A 276 -24.99 -21.96 36.98
C LEU A 276 -23.82 -21.00 37.20
N ASP A 277 -22.86 -21.36 38.07
CA ASP A 277 -21.64 -20.57 38.26
C ASP A 277 -20.73 -20.63 37.04
N ILE A 278 -20.76 -21.73 36.27
CA ILE A 278 -20.05 -21.84 34.99
C ILE A 278 -20.66 -20.90 33.95
N VAL A 279 -21.99 -20.77 33.89
CA VAL A 279 -22.66 -19.83 32.97
C VAL A 279 -22.24 -18.38 33.25
N VAL A 280 -22.07 -18.04 34.53
CA VAL A 280 -21.52 -16.74 34.96
C VAL A 280 -20.07 -16.57 34.49
N THR A 281 -19.23 -17.58 34.68
CA THR A 281 -17.84 -17.56 34.19
C THR A 281 -17.78 -17.43 32.67
N MET A 282 -18.58 -18.19 31.92
CA MET A 282 -18.63 -18.11 30.45
C MET A 282 -18.94 -16.69 29.98
N ARG A 283 -19.92 -16.02 30.59
CA ARG A 283 -20.23 -14.61 30.31
C ARG A 283 -19.01 -13.73 30.58
N ASN A 284 -18.41 -13.88 31.74
CA ASN A 284 -17.30 -13.02 32.16
C ASN A 284 -16.06 -13.21 31.28
N GLU A 285 -15.72 -14.44 30.92
CA GLU A 285 -14.63 -14.70 29.97
C GLU A 285 -14.96 -14.14 28.58
N PHE A 286 -16.20 -14.30 28.09
CA PHE A 286 -16.64 -13.71 26.83
C PHE A 286 -16.49 -12.18 26.83
N THR A 287 -16.83 -11.51 27.95
CA THR A 287 -16.61 -10.07 28.10
C THR A 287 -15.13 -9.68 28.22
N ARG A 288 -14.29 -10.51 28.83
CA ARG A 288 -12.83 -10.27 28.90
C ARG A 288 -12.15 -10.37 27.54
N LEU A 289 -12.69 -11.18 26.63
CA LEU A 289 -12.27 -11.24 25.24
C LEU A 289 -12.67 -10.00 24.43
N GLY A 290 -13.33 -9.02 25.05
CA GLY A 290 -13.72 -7.75 24.44
C GLY A 290 -15.09 -7.77 23.78
N TYR A 291 -15.87 -8.84 23.94
CA TYR A 291 -17.21 -8.92 23.37
C TYR A 291 -18.27 -8.44 24.34
N GLU A 292 -19.26 -7.70 23.85
CA GLU A 292 -20.38 -7.28 24.67
C GLU A 292 -21.36 -8.44 24.92
N ALA A 293 -21.71 -8.65 26.19
CA ALA A 293 -22.78 -9.57 26.57
C ALA A 293 -23.58 -8.97 27.72
N GLN A 294 -24.77 -8.46 27.39
CA GLN A 294 -25.71 -7.94 28.39
C GLN A 294 -26.17 -9.07 29.32
N TYR A 295 -26.53 -10.23 28.75
CA TYR A 295 -26.94 -11.42 29.49
C TYR A 295 -26.45 -12.67 28.78
N PHE A 296 -26.11 -13.69 29.58
CA PHE A 296 -25.80 -15.02 29.08
C PHE A 296 -26.89 -15.99 29.54
N TRP A 297 -27.49 -16.71 28.59
CA TRP A 297 -28.62 -17.60 28.86
C TRP A 297 -28.17 -19.05 28.83
N HIS A 298 -28.63 -19.80 29.82
CA HIS A 298 -28.54 -21.25 29.88
C HIS A 298 -29.95 -21.83 29.81
N MET A 299 -30.11 -22.91 29.04
CA MET A 299 -31.38 -23.64 28.94
C MET A 299 -31.11 -25.13 29.11
N MET A 300 -31.86 -25.76 30.02
CA MET A 300 -31.81 -27.18 30.32
C MET A 300 -33.12 -27.83 29.91
N TRP A 301 -33.06 -28.80 29.00
CA TRP A 301 -34.23 -29.56 28.55
C TRP A 301 -34.54 -30.70 29.51
N LEU A 302 -35.75 -30.71 30.07
CA LEU A 302 -36.30 -31.81 30.86
C LEU A 302 -37.44 -32.48 30.09
N THR A 303 -37.95 -33.61 30.60
CA THR A 303 -38.94 -34.44 29.88
C THR A 303 -40.19 -33.65 29.48
N ASP A 304 -40.78 -32.89 30.41
CA ASP A 304 -42.04 -32.16 30.27
C ASP A 304 -41.88 -30.62 30.27
N ARG A 305 -40.73 -30.13 30.73
CA ARG A 305 -40.43 -28.70 30.89
C ARG A 305 -39.01 -28.37 30.42
N TYR A 306 -38.68 -27.08 30.37
CA TYR A 306 -37.29 -26.63 30.38
C TYR A 306 -37.06 -25.64 31.51
N GLU A 307 -35.83 -25.65 32.02
CA GLU A 307 -35.35 -24.68 32.99
C GLU A 307 -34.46 -23.70 32.24
N LYS A 308 -34.65 -22.40 32.46
CA LYS A 308 -33.85 -21.35 31.81
C LYS A 308 -33.30 -20.42 32.87
N ALA A 309 -32.00 -20.18 32.81
CA ALA A 309 -31.30 -19.27 33.71
C ALA A 309 -30.60 -18.18 32.91
N MET A 310 -30.48 -17.00 33.49
CA MET A 310 -29.64 -15.93 32.94
C MET A 310 -28.75 -15.31 33.98
N THR A 311 -27.59 -14.85 33.54
CA THR A 311 -26.73 -14.00 34.35
C THR A 311 -27.43 -12.68 34.70
N SER A 312 -27.04 -12.06 35.82
CA SER A 312 -27.35 -10.65 36.07
C SER A 312 -26.67 -9.76 35.03
N GLY A 313 -27.13 -8.51 34.87
CA GLY A 313 -26.58 -7.59 33.86
C GLY A 313 -25.13 -7.18 34.14
N ASP A 314 -24.71 -7.20 35.40
CA ASP A 314 -23.31 -7.01 35.81
C ASP A 314 -22.47 -8.30 35.66
N GLY A 315 -23.11 -9.45 35.43
CA GLY A 315 -22.48 -10.77 35.30
C GLY A 315 -21.82 -11.29 36.57
N SER A 316 -22.20 -10.80 37.76
CA SER A 316 -21.64 -11.27 39.02
C SER A 316 -22.27 -12.58 39.51
N ARG A 317 -23.46 -12.92 39.03
CA ARG A 317 -24.25 -14.10 39.46
C ARG A 317 -25.31 -14.48 38.44
N ILE A 318 -26.06 -15.55 38.71
CA ILE A 318 -27.37 -15.76 38.08
C ILE A 318 -28.36 -14.74 38.62
N GLY A 319 -28.97 -13.99 37.70
CA GLY A 319 -29.94 -12.94 38.00
C GLY A 319 -31.39 -13.44 38.00
N PHE A 320 -31.68 -14.49 37.23
CA PHE A 320 -33.04 -15.00 37.08
C PHE A 320 -33.07 -16.46 36.62
N VAL A 321 -34.03 -17.23 37.14
CA VAL A 321 -34.29 -18.64 36.79
C VAL A 321 -35.80 -18.81 36.57
N MET A 322 -36.19 -19.49 35.49
CA MET A 322 -37.58 -19.79 35.15
C MET A 322 -37.78 -21.23 34.70
N ASN A 323 -38.98 -21.75 34.92
CA ASN A 323 -39.44 -23.05 34.45
C ASN A 323 -40.59 -22.84 33.48
N LEU A 324 -40.51 -23.45 32.30
CA LEU A 324 -41.47 -23.25 31.23
C LEU A 324 -41.84 -24.57 30.54
N PRO A 325 -43.07 -24.71 30.00
CA PRO A 325 -43.47 -25.89 29.25
C PRO A 325 -42.60 -26.14 28.01
N ARG A 326 -42.25 -27.40 27.74
CA ARG A 326 -41.34 -27.78 26.65
C ARG A 326 -41.79 -27.37 25.24
N HIS A 327 -43.10 -27.19 25.02
CA HIS A 327 -43.65 -26.88 23.70
C HIS A 327 -43.40 -25.43 23.21
N ILE A 328 -42.85 -24.54 24.04
CA ILE A 328 -42.65 -23.12 23.70
C ILE A 328 -41.49 -22.92 22.71
N HIS A 329 -40.47 -23.77 22.76
CA HIS A 329 -39.37 -23.76 21.82
C HIS A 329 -39.44 -25.09 21.04
N GLY A 330 -39.82 -25.03 19.75
CA GLY A 330 -40.01 -26.21 18.90
C GLY A 330 -38.73 -27.04 18.67
N ASN A 331 -38.72 -27.91 17.66
CA ASN A 331 -37.53 -28.71 17.32
C ASN A 331 -36.40 -27.80 16.81
N ILE A 332 -35.46 -27.43 17.68
CA ILE A 332 -34.25 -26.70 17.33
C ILE A 332 -33.28 -27.70 16.67
N PRO A 333 -32.76 -27.42 15.46
CA PRO A 333 -31.72 -28.25 14.85
C PRO A 333 -30.49 -28.33 15.75
N LEU A 334 -29.91 -29.52 15.88
CA LEU A 334 -28.59 -29.67 16.48
C LEU A 334 -27.56 -29.12 15.48
N LEU A 335 -26.63 -28.28 15.98
CA LEU A 335 -25.53 -27.69 15.22
C LEU A 335 -24.40 -28.70 15.01
#